data_AF-A0A836VF39-F1
#
_entry.id   AF-A0A836VF39-F1
#
_cell.length_a   1.000
_cell.length_b   1.000
_cell.length_c   1.000
_cell.angle_alpha   90.00
_cell.angle_beta   90.00
_cell.angle_gamma   90.00
#
_symmetry.space_group_name_H-M   'P 1'
#
loop_
_entity.id
_entity.type
_entity.pdbx_description
1 polymer ?
#
loop_
_entity_poly.entity_id
_entity_poly.type
_entity_poly.pdbx_seq_one_letter_code
_entity_poly.pdbx_strand_id
1 'polypeptide(L)'
;MKSIAIGLMLICGLGASAWSWDDDDQPMMLWDGSWICSTPEAYEQAIDVERDTDMSFSELKKDLLDRKLCMYIDGGDVEGMMAPYVIVVDEQASKIKVEFTIEFYKKFKFLHRRITRVTYTGWTEKDRLRDYYDWLNNG
;
A
#
# COMPACT_ATOMS: atom_id res chain seq x y z
N MET A 1 33.86 55.88 5.60
CA MET A 1 32.58 56.14 6.27
C MET A 1 31.53 56.54 5.24
N LYS A 2 30.64 55.61 4.89
CA LYS A 2 29.21 55.78 4.60
C LYS A 2 28.72 54.51 3.91
N SER A 3 28.13 53.66 4.72
CA SER A 3 27.40 52.46 4.34
C SER A 3 26.19 52.83 3.50
N ILE A 4 25.93 52.11 2.41
CA ILE A 4 24.59 51.94 1.86
C ILE A 4 24.44 50.46 1.50
N ALA A 5 23.88 49.72 2.44
CA ALA A 5 23.35 48.38 2.19
C ALA A 5 21.97 48.56 1.54
N ILE A 6 21.83 48.16 0.27
CA ILE A 6 20.53 48.03 -0.39
C ILE A 6 20.20 46.54 -0.37
N GLY A 7 19.34 46.17 0.58
CA GLY A 7 18.81 44.82 0.70
C GLY A 7 17.96 44.48 -0.51
N LEU A 8 18.35 43.41 -1.20
CA LEU A 8 17.49 42.74 -2.16
C LEU A 8 16.39 42.01 -1.37
N MET A 9 15.21 42.62 -1.30
CA MET A 9 13.97 41.95 -0.91
C MET A 9 13.71 40.84 -1.93
N LEU A 10 14.00 39.61 -1.53
CA LEU A 10 13.41 38.40 -2.09
C LEU A 10 11.91 38.45 -1.83
N ILE A 11 11.16 39.01 -2.79
CA ILE A 11 9.73 38.75 -2.89
C ILE A 11 9.61 37.34 -3.47
N CYS A 12 9.65 36.34 -2.58
CA CYS A 12 9.18 35.01 -2.90
C CYS A 12 7.70 35.15 -3.20
N GLY A 13 7.38 35.36 -4.47
CA GLY A 13 6.04 35.18 -4.99
C GLY A 13 5.59 33.79 -4.54
N LEU A 14 4.59 33.76 -3.68
CA LEU A 14 3.80 32.58 -3.39
C LEU A 14 3.06 32.22 -4.69
N GLY A 15 3.79 31.65 -5.64
CA GLY A 15 3.21 30.75 -6.60
C GLY A 15 2.71 29.60 -5.76
N ALA A 16 1.40 29.57 -5.49
CA ALA A 16 0.75 28.33 -5.16
C ALA A 16 1.21 27.34 -6.23
N SER A 17 2.00 26.35 -5.85
CA SER A 17 2.23 25.18 -6.68
C SER A 17 0.85 24.63 -6.94
N ALA A 18 0.27 24.96 -8.09
CA ALA A 18 -0.83 24.22 -8.64
C ALA A 18 -0.29 22.79 -8.72
N TRP A 19 -0.81 21.92 -7.85
CA TRP A 19 -0.48 20.52 -7.86
C TRP A 19 -0.97 20.03 -9.22
N SER A 20 -0.04 19.92 -10.18
CA SER A 20 -0.27 19.17 -11.39
C SER A 20 -0.37 17.72 -10.92
N TRP A 21 -1.59 17.22 -10.88
CA TRP A 21 -1.81 15.78 -10.88
C TRP A 21 -1.32 15.35 -12.26
N ASP A 22 -0.08 14.84 -12.34
CA ASP A 22 0.37 14.17 -13.55
C ASP A 22 -0.48 12.89 -13.69
N ASP A 23 -0.70 12.43 -14.91
CA ASP A 23 -1.45 11.18 -15.19
C ASP A 23 -0.81 9.94 -14.50
N ASP A 24 0.39 10.08 -13.93
CA ASP A 24 1.12 9.10 -13.11
C ASP A 24 0.67 9.05 -11.63
N ASP A 25 -0.20 9.96 -11.17
CA ASP A 25 -0.74 10.00 -9.80
C ASP A 25 -2.06 9.22 -9.64
N GLN A 26 -2.30 8.22 -10.48
CA GLN A 26 -3.49 7.39 -10.38
C GLN A 26 -3.44 6.55 -9.09
N PRO A 27 -4.56 6.50 -8.31
CA PRO A 27 -4.59 5.71 -7.10
C PRO A 27 -4.37 4.23 -7.42
N MET A 28 -3.41 3.59 -6.75
CA MET A 28 -3.08 2.19 -6.99
C MET A 28 -3.80 1.28 -5.99
N MET A 29 -4.18 0.08 -6.44
CA MET A 29 -4.78 -0.99 -5.64
C MET A 29 -3.94 -2.26 -5.72
N LEU A 30 -4.05 -3.12 -4.70
CA LEU A 30 -3.54 -4.49 -4.79
C LEU A 30 -4.49 -5.37 -5.61
N TRP A 31 -3.92 -6.33 -6.33
CA TRP A 31 -4.69 -7.46 -6.86
C TRP A 31 -5.24 -8.32 -5.73
N ASP A 32 -6.40 -8.93 -5.94
CA ASP A 32 -6.84 -10.04 -5.10
C ASP A 32 -5.78 -11.15 -5.16
N GLY A 33 -5.44 -11.64 -3.99
CA GLY A 33 -4.50 -12.71 -3.78
C GLY A 33 -3.04 -12.30 -3.66
N SER A 34 -2.77 -11.05 -3.31
CA SER A 34 -1.40 -10.53 -3.22
C SER A 34 -0.74 -10.89 -1.89
N TRP A 35 0.48 -11.43 -1.93
CA TRP A 35 1.33 -11.51 -0.75
C TRP A 35 1.98 -10.17 -0.46
N ILE A 36 1.94 -9.76 0.82
CA ILE A 36 2.64 -8.59 1.35
C ILE A 36 3.60 -9.07 2.44
N CYS A 37 4.90 -8.93 2.21
CA CYS A 37 5.93 -9.59 3.00
C CYS A 37 6.89 -8.63 3.72
N SER A 38 7.56 -9.10 4.77
CA SER A 38 8.48 -8.27 5.56
C SER A 38 9.74 -7.85 4.79
N THR A 39 10.19 -8.70 3.87
CA THR A 39 11.34 -8.45 2.99
C THR A 39 11.07 -9.01 1.59
N PRO A 40 11.83 -8.58 0.57
CA PRO A 40 11.78 -9.17 -0.77
C PRO A 40 12.05 -10.68 -0.78
N GLU A 41 13.02 -11.15 0.01
CA GLU A 41 13.38 -12.57 0.09
C GLU A 41 12.27 -13.40 0.72
N ALA A 42 11.55 -12.84 1.70
CA ALA A 42 10.37 -13.48 2.29
C ALA A 42 9.24 -13.61 1.26
N TYR A 43 9.10 -12.66 0.33
CA TYR A 43 8.16 -12.77 -0.77
C TYR A 43 8.52 -13.93 -1.70
N GLU A 44 9.77 -14.03 -2.14
CA GLU A 44 10.21 -15.16 -2.98
C GLU A 44 9.96 -16.51 -2.28
N GLN A 45 10.31 -16.58 -1.00
CA GLN A 45 10.03 -17.77 -0.20
C GLN A 45 8.54 -18.09 -0.14
N ALA A 46 7.66 -17.09 -0.02
CA ALA A 46 6.22 -17.32 0.00
C ALA A 46 5.71 -17.90 -1.33
N ILE A 47 6.19 -17.37 -2.46
CA ILE A 47 5.85 -17.87 -3.80
C ILE A 47 6.36 -19.30 -4.00
N ASP A 48 7.59 -19.59 -3.62
CA ASP A 48 8.16 -20.94 -3.74
C ASP A 48 7.41 -21.94 -2.85
N VAL A 49 7.12 -21.58 -1.61
CA VAL A 49 6.37 -22.45 -0.69
C VAL A 49 4.94 -22.65 -1.17
N GLU A 50 4.25 -21.61 -1.67
CA GLU A 50 2.89 -21.77 -2.22
C GLU A 50 2.85 -22.78 -3.37
N ARG A 51 3.88 -22.78 -4.23
CA ARG A 51 3.97 -23.69 -5.38
C ARG A 51 4.26 -25.14 -4.97
N ASP A 52 5.12 -25.34 -3.97
CA ASP A 52 5.76 -26.64 -3.71
C ASP A 52 5.32 -27.30 -2.38
N THR A 53 4.43 -26.68 -1.60
CA THR A 53 3.99 -27.20 -0.30
C THR A 53 2.88 -28.24 -0.39
N ASP A 54 2.90 -29.20 0.55
CA ASP A 54 1.79 -30.13 0.81
C ASP A 54 0.71 -29.53 1.74
N MET A 55 0.97 -28.36 2.33
CA MET A 55 0.00 -27.68 3.20
C MET A 55 -1.20 -27.18 2.41
N SER A 56 -2.37 -27.15 3.04
CA SER A 56 -3.48 -26.40 2.45
C SER A 56 -3.16 -24.90 2.40
N PHE A 57 -3.75 -24.18 1.45
CA PHE A 57 -3.51 -22.75 1.30
C PHE A 57 -3.86 -21.94 2.57
N SER A 58 -4.89 -22.36 3.30
CA SER A 58 -5.26 -21.75 4.59
C SER A 58 -4.18 -21.95 5.66
N GLU A 59 -3.60 -23.15 5.73
CA GLU A 59 -2.49 -23.44 6.65
C GLU A 59 -1.25 -22.64 6.28
N LEU A 60 -0.93 -22.51 4.99
CA LEU A 60 0.18 -21.70 4.52
C LEU A 60 0.04 -20.22 4.92
N LYS A 61 -1.13 -19.62 4.65
CA LYS A 61 -1.42 -18.23 5.08
C LYS A 61 -1.20 -18.04 6.56
N LYS A 62 -1.69 -18.99 7.37
CA LYS A 62 -1.53 -18.95 8.82
C LYS A 62 -0.06 -19.11 9.24
N ASP A 63 0.69 -20.03 8.66
CA ASP A 63 2.11 -20.23 8.97
C ASP A 63 2.94 -18.98 8.68
N LEU A 64 2.81 -18.42 7.46
CA LEU A 64 3.55 -17.23 7.05
C LEU A 64 3.20 -16.00 7.89
N LEU A 65 1.93 -15.85 8.28
CA LEU A 65 1.48 -14.78 9.14
C LEU A 65 1.98 -14.95 10.59
N ASP A 66 1.88 -16.15 11.15
CA ASP A 66 2.34 -16.46 12.51
C ASP A 66 3.87 -16.26 12.65
N ARG A 67 4.62 -16.56 11.58
CA ARG A 67 6.07 -16.28 11.47
C ARG A 67 6.38 -14.82 11.17
N LYS A 68 5.37 -13.97 10.96
CA LYS A 68 5.47 -12.54 10.61
C LYS A 68 6.27 -12.29 9.31
N LEU A 69 6.23 -13.26 8.40
CA LEU A 69 6.91 -13.16 7.11
C LEU A 69 6.03 -12.50 6.08
N CYS A 70 4.80 -12.96 5.95
CA CYS A 70 3.88 -12.45 4.95
C CYS A 70 2.44 -12.45 5.46
N MET A 71 1.66 -11.49 5.00
CA MET A 71 0.21 -11.54 5.02
C MET A 71 -0.30 -11.73 3.59
N TYR A 72 -1.41 -12.45 3.47
CA TYR A 72 -2.13 -12.57 2.20
C TYR A 72 -3.26 -11.57 2.17
N ILE A 73 -3.40 -10.83 1.09
CA ILE A 73 -4.48 -9.89 0.83
C ILE A 73 -5.49 -10.57 -0.07
N ASP A 74 -6.70 -10.80 0.46
CA ASP A 74 -7.82 -11.33 -0.31
C ASP A 74 -8.79 -10.23 -0.77
N GLY A 75 -9.79 -10.59 -1.58
CA GLY A 75 -10.78 -9.65 -2.10
C GLY A 75 -11.52 -8.84 -1.01
N GLY A 76 -11.76 -9.44 0.16
CA GLY A 76 -12.39 -8.73 1.28
C GLY A 76 -11.47 -7.67 1.89
N ASP A 77 -10.16 -7.94 1.96
CA ASP A 77 -9.16 -6.97 2.37
C ASP A 77 -9.01 -5.83 1.36
N VAL A 78 -9.06 -6.14 0.05
CA VAL A 78 -9.04 -5.15 -1.04
C VAL A 78 -10.25 -4.22 -0.96
N GLU A 79 -11.45 -4.75 -0.76
CA GLU A 79 -12.68 -3.96 -0.58
C GLU A 79 -12.63 -3.07 0.67
N GLY A 80 -11.94 -3.52 1.73
CA GLY A 80 -11.75 -2.76 2.96
C GLY A 80 -10.64 -1.71 2.92
N MET A 81 -9.90 -1.61 1.81
CA MET A 81 -8.76 -0.71 1.68
C MET A 81 -9.21 0.76 1.54
N MET A 82 -8.57 1.64 2.30
CA MET A 82 -8.89 3.06 2.37
C MET A 82 -7.94 3.90 1.52
N ALA A 83 -8.45 4.97 0.90
CA ALA A 83 -7.64 6.03 0.29
C ALA A 83 -6.53 6.53 1.25
N PRO A 84 -5.28 6.72 0.79
CA PRO A 84 -4.81 6.71 -0.60
C PRO A 84 -4.55 5.31 -1.20
N TYR A 85 -5.28 4.28 -0.75
CA TYR A 85 -5.27 2.90 -1.23
C TYR A 85 -3.91 2.27 -1.03
N VAL A 86 -3.05 2.27 -2.06
CA VAL A 86 -1.67 1.79 -1.97
C VAL A 86 -0.70 2.91 -2.31
N ILE A 87 0.23 3.19 -1.40
CA ILE A 87 1.36 4.08 -1.60
C ILE A 87 2.61 3.23 -1.81
N VAL A 88 3.35 3.44 -2.90
CA VAL A 88 4.69 2.86 -3.06
C VAL A 88 5.69 3.71 -2.28
N VAL A 89 6.40 3.10 -1.33
CA VAL A 89 7.34 3.79 -0.43
C VAL A 89 8.80 3.42 -0.69
N ASP A 90 9.07 2.33 -1.40
CA ASP A 90 10.40 1.88 -1.81
C ASP A 90 10.31 0.96 -3.04
N GLU A 91 11.39 0.85 -3.82
CA GLU A 91 11.47 -0.03 -4.99
C GLU A 91 12.85 -0.70 -5.07
N GLN A 92 12.86 -2.02 -5.23
CA GLN A 92 14.06 -2.83 -5.39
C GLN A 92 13.87 -3.88 -6.49
N ALA A 93 14.55 -3.70 -7.62
CA ALA A 93 14.44 -4.56 -8.79
C ALA A 93 12.98 -4.70 -9.28
N SER A 94 12.37 -5.89 -9.19
CA SER A 94 10.95 -6.11 -9.55
C SER A 94 10.00 -5.92 -8.36
N LYS A 95 10.54 -5.78 -7.15
CA LYS A 95 9.77 -5.70 -5.91
C LYS A 95 9.57 -4.26 -5.50
N ILE A 96 8.42 -3.99 -4.93
CA ILE A 96 8.05 -2.70 -4.38
C ILE A 96 7.66 -2.87 -2.92
N LYS A 97 7.98 -1.88 -2.10
CA LYS A 97 7.47 -1.76 -0.75
C LYS A 97 6.27 -0.84 -0.78
N VAL A 98 5.16 -1.32 -0.24
CA VAL A 98 3.88 -0.63 -0.25
C VAL A 98 3.43 -0.31 1.16
N GLU A 99 2.68 0.78 1.30
CA GLU A 99 1.93 1.16 2.50
C GLU A 99 0.45 1.32 2.15
N PHE A 100 -0.43 0.72 2.95
CA PHE A 100 -1.88 0.82 2.76
C PHE A 100 -2.63 0.70 4.09
N THR A 101 -3.86 1.20 4.14
CA THR A 101 -4.69 1.11 5.36
C THR A 101 -5.97 0.31 5.08
N ILE A 102 -6.26 -0.69 5.91
CA ILE A 102 -7.51 -1.46 5.86
C ILE A 102 -8.42 -1.05 7.01
N GLU A 103 -9.70 -0.85 6.71
CA GLU A 103 -10.75 -0.57 7.70
C GLU A 103 -11.53 -1.85 8.04
N PHE A 104 -11.41 -2.30 9.29
CA PHE A 104 -12.15 -3.43 9.82
C PHE A 104 -13.41 -2.97 10.54
N TYR A 105 -14.56 -3.50 10.11
CA TYR A 105 -15.85 -3.25 10.74
C TYR A 105 -16.26 -4.39 11.66
N LYS A 106 -16.51 -4.10 12.95
CA LYS A 106 -17.13 -5.05 13.88
C LYS A 106 -18.43 -4.49 14.44
N LYS A 107 -19.55 -5.15 14.15
CA LYS A 107 -20.89 -4.81 14.68
C LYS A 107 -21.06 -5.43 16.08
N PHE A 108 -21.36 -4.60 17.08
CA PHE A 108 -21.56 -5.06 18.47
C PHE A 108 -23.01 -5.01 18.93
N LYS A 109 -23.79 -4.03 18.46
CA LYS A 109 -25.25 -3.91 18.65
C LYS A 109 -25.88 -3.32 17.39
N PHE A 110 -27.21 -3.32 17.29
CA PHE A 110 -27.96 -2.86 16.11
C PHE A 110 -27.46 -1.48 15.58
N LEU A 111 -27.08 -0.56 16.47
CA LEU A 111 -26.54 0.77 16.13
C LEU A 111 -25.06 1.00 16.49
N HIS A 112 -24.38 0.05 17.14
CA HIS A 112 -23.01 0.25 17.61
C HIS A 112 -22.02 -0.51 16.74
N ARG A 113 -21.13 0.24 16.08
CA ARG A 113 -20.04 -0.26 15.25
C ARG A 113 -18.72 0.17 15.87
N ARG A 114 -17.75 -0.73 15.92
CA ARG A 114 -16.34 -0.36 16.15
C ARG A 114 -15.64 -0.42 14.81
N ILE A 115 -14.98 0.68 14.49
CA ILE A 115 -14.13 0.82 13.31
C ILE A 115 -12.69 0.72 13.81
N THR A 116 -11.94 -0.22 13.28
CA THR A 116 -10.50 -0.32 13.51
C THR A 116 -9.80 -0.10 12.17
N ARG A 117 -8.86 0.83 12.13
CA ARG A 117 -8.01 1.08 10.95
C ARG A 117 -6.61 0.58 11.26
N VAL A 118 -6.04 -0.16 10.35
CA VAL A 118 -4.67 -0.69 10.48
C VAL A 118 -3.90 -0.32 9.24
N THR A 119 -2.78 0.37 9.44
CA THR A 119 -1.82 0.67 8.38
C THR A 119 -0.80 -0.47 8.32
N TYR A 120 -0.63 -1.02 7.13
CA TYR A 120 0.28 -2.10 6.82
C TYR A 120 1.41 -1.58 5.93
N THR A 121 2.59 -2.17 6.08
CA THR A 121 3.73 -1.91 5.20
C THR A 121 4.42 -3.22 4.88
N GLY A 122 4.74 -3.47 3.61
CA GLY A 122 5.45 -4.68 3.21
C GLY A 122 5.81 -4.72 1.72
N TRP A 123 6.52 -5.75 1.32
CA TRP A 123 7.05 -5.97 -0.02
C TRP A 123 6.14 -6.88 -0.84
N THR A 124 6.00 -6.56 -2.12
CA THR A 124 5.27 -7.36 -3.10
C THR A 124 5.88 -7.19 -4.50
N GLU A 125 5.40 -7.94 -5.49
CA GLU A 125 5.79 -7.74 -6.89
C GLU A 125 5.11 -6.51 -7.48
N LYS A 126 5.83 -5.79 -8.35
CA LYS A 126 5.31 -4.57 -8.99
C LYS A 126 4.06 -4.83 -9.83
N ASP A 127 3.96 -6.01 -10.44
CA ASP A 127 2.78 -6.43 -11.22
C ASP A 127 1.54 -6.76 -10.35
N ARG A 128 1.69 -6.78 -9.02
CA ARG A 128 0.60 -6.94 -8.05
C ARG A 128 -0.10 -5.62 -7.73
N LEU A 129 0.34 -4.52 -8.34
CA LEU A 129 -0.44 -3.29 -8.40
C LEU A 129 -1.27 -3.20 -9.67
N ARG A 130 -2.45 -2.60 -9.53
CA ARG A 130 -3.33 -2.20 -10.62
C ARG A 130 -3.89 -0.81 -10.35
N ASP A 131 -4.29 -0.14 -11.42
CA ASP A 131 -5.01 1.11 -11.30
C ASP A 131 -6.38 0.91 -10.61
N TYR A 132 -6.74 1.86 -9.75
CA TYR A 132 -8.01 1.84 -9.02
C TYR A 132 -9.21 1.98 -9.95
N TYR A 133 -9.13 2.84 -10.97
CA TYR A 133 -10.26 3.06 -11.88
C TYR A 133 -10.48 1.87 -12.81
N ASP A 134 -9.41 1.20 -13.22
CA ASP A 134 -9.49 -0.09 -13.93
C ASP A 134 -10.18 -1.15 -13.05
N TRP A 135 -9.75 -1.28 -11.79
CA TRP A 135 -10.40 -2.20 -10.85
C TRP A 135 -11.89 -1.90 -10.65
N LEU A 136 -12.26 -0.63 -10.49
CA LEU A 136 -13.66 -0.22 -10.32
C LEU A 136 -14.56 -0.58 -11.52
N ASN A 137 -14.01 -0.48 -12.74
CA ASN A 137 -14.80 -0.62 -13.96
C ASN A 137 -14.82 -2.06 -14.50
N ASN A 138 -13.80 -2.86 -14.16
CA ASN A 138 -13.59 -4.20 -14.72
C ASN A 138 -13.48 -5.30 -13.65
N GLY A 139 -13.68 -4.98 -12.37
CA GLY A 139 -13.63 -5.89 -11.23
C GLY A 139 -14.88 -6.73 -11.01
#